data_AF-A0A3N6ZVD2-F1
#
_entry.id   AF-A0A3N6ZVD2-F1
#
_cell.length_a   1.000
_cell.length_b   1.000
_cell.length_c   1.000
_cell.angle_alpha   90.00
_cell.angle_beta   90.00
_cell.angle_gamma   90.00
#
_symmetry.space_group_name_H-M   'P 1'
#
loop_
_entity.id
_entity.type
_entity.pdbx_description
1 polymer ?
#
loop_
_entity_poly.entity_id
_entity_poly.type
_entity_poly.pdbx_seq_one_letter_code
_entity_poly.pdbx_strand_id
1 'polypeptide(L)'
;MKKIVLAALALIGTYSVTTANVLTIYNLTPCTYTLNSSGPLSTIPPGTSTFISPVNDDFHIAKVVYEFPSYPWTSVAVGMSTPYANSAGQPVPPCLTNPFYTASWSQASITADATLVIF
;
A
#
# COMPACT_ATOMS: atom_id res chain seq x y z
N MET A 1 40.26 -27.01 9.22
CA MET A 1 39.76 -26.32 8.00
C MET A 1 38.35 -26.74 7.57
N LYS A 2 37.97 -28.03 7.62
CA LYS A 2 36.62 -28.50 7.22
C LYS A 2 35.45 -27.87 7.99
N LYS A 3 35.62 -27.55 9.27
CA LYS A 3 34.58 -26.96 10.13
C LYS A 3 34.21 -25.50 9.79
N ILE A 4 35.15 -24.75 9.19
CA ILE A 4 34.94 -23.34 8.83
C ILE A 4 34.10 -23.22 7.56
N VAL A 5 34.28 -24.14 6.62
CA VAL A 5 33.52 -24.18 5.35
C VAL A 5 32.03 -24.49 5.61
N LEU A 6 31.73 -25.40 6.53
CA LEU A 6 30.35 -25.71 6.94
C LEU A 6 29.66 -24.53 7.65
N ALA A 7 30.39 -23.78 8.48
CA ALA A 7 29.85 -22.58 9.12
C ALA A 7 29.57 -21.45 8.12
N ALA A 8 30.44 -21.27 7.12
CA ALA A 8 30.22 -20.29 6.05
C ALA A 8 29.03 -20.67 5.15
N LEU A 9 28.85 -21.96 4.82
CA LEU A 9 27.70 -22.45 4.05
C LEU A 9 26.37 -22.29 4.82
N ALA A 10 26.38 -22.51 6.14
CA ALA A 10 25.21 -22.26 6.98
C ALA A 10 24.85 -20.77 7.04
N LEU A 11 25.85 -19.87 7.10
CA LEU A 11 25.66 -18.42 7.12
C LEU A 11 25.16 -17.87 5.77
N ILE A 12 25.62 -18.45 4.66
CA ILE A 12 25.12 -18.12 3.30
C ILE A 12 23.68 -18.65 3.12
N GLY A 13 23.34 -19.80 3.71
CA GLY A 13 21.99 -20.37 3.65
C GLY A 13 20.93 -19.49 4.33
N THR A 14 21.29 -18.79 5.41
CA THR A 14 20.39 -17.83 6.10
C THR A 14 20.26 -16.48 5.40
N TYR A 15 21.04 -16.21 4.35
CA TYR A 15 20.97 -14.95 3.58
C TYR A 15 19.83 -14.93 2.55
N SER A 16 18.91 -15.89 2.62
CA SER A 16 17.63 -15.87 1.92
C SER A 16 16.67 -15.02 2.73
N VAL A 17 16.96 -13.72 2.82
CA VAL A 17 16.13 -12.76 3.54
C VAL A 17 14.81 -12.67 2.78
N THR A 18 13.77 -13.29 3.31
CA THR A 18 12.40 -13.07 2.87
C THR A 18 12.10 -11.60 3.15
N THR A 19 12.17 -10.73 2.13
CA THR A 19 11.81 -9.33 2.27
C THR A 19 10.30 -9.21 2.16
N ALA A 20 9.71 -8.60 3.18
CA ALA A 20 8.36 -8.09 3.16
C ALA A 20 8.42 -6.68 3.75
N ASN A 21 7.79 -5.72 3.09
CA ASN A 21 7.65 -4.37 3.61
C ASN A 21 6.26 -4.17 4.23
N VAL A 22 6.18 -3.19 5.13
CA VAL A 22 4.95 -2.84 5.83
C VAL A 22 4.33 -1.61 5.17
N LEU A 23 3.05 -1.71 4.82
CA LEU A 23 2.25 -0.58 4.38
C LEU A 23 1.38 -0.09 5.54
N THR A 24 1.64 1.13 6.00
CA THR A 24 0.79 1.83 6.97
C THR A 24 -0.11 2.82 6.23
N ILE A 25 -1.41 2.74 6.49
CA ILE A 25 -2.42 3.56 5.82
C ILE A 25 -3.16 4.40 6.86
N TYR A 26 -3.15 5.72 6.66
CA TYR A 26 -3.93 6.67 7.44
C TYR A 26 -5.10 7.15 6.60
N ASN A 27 -6.29 6.64 6.86
CA ASN A 27 -7.52 7.10 6.26
C ASN A 27 -8.17 8.15 7.16
N LEU A 28 -7.97 9.42 6.80
CA LEU A 28 -8.48 10.58 7.53
C LEU A 28 -9.88 10.99 7.05
N THR A 29 -10.47 10.25 6.12
CA THR A 29 -11.84 10.47 5.66
C THR A 29 -12.80 9.54 6.38
N PRO A 30 -14.12 9.86 6.42
CA PRO A 30 -15.14 8.97 6.97
C PRO A 30 -15.53 7.81 6.04
N CYS A 31 -14.89 7.69 4.87
CA CYS A 31 -15.21 6.66 3.88
C CYS A 31 -14.41 5.39 4.10
N THR A 32 -15.00 4.24 3.79
CA THR A 32 -14.26 2.98 3.61
C THR A 32 -13.86 2.84 2.14
N TYR A 33 -12.61 2.47 1.87
CA TYR A 33 -12.09 2.26 0.52
C TYR A 33 -11.65 0.81 0.29
N THR A 34 -11.62 0.39 -0.96
CA THR A 34 -10.89 -0.80 -1.42
C THR A 34 -9.50 -0.37 -1.86
N LEU A 35 -8.48 -1.04 -1.33
CA LEU A 35 -7.10 -0.92 -1.78
C LEU A 35 -6.79 -2.05 -2.74
N ASN A 36 -6.46 -1.69 -3.98
CA ASN A 36 -5.86 -2.60 -4.94
C ASN A 36 -4.36 -2.26 -5.00
N SER A 37 -3.51 -3.17 -4.52
CA SER A 37 -2.06 -3.00 -4.50
C SER A 37 -1.41 -4.15 -5.27
N SER A 38 -0.09 -4.24 -5.27
CA SER A 38 0.60 -5.46 -5.71
C SER A 38 0.14 -6.71 -4.93
N GLY A 39 -0.36 -6.56 -3.69
CA GLY A 39 -0.91 -7.64 -2.87
C GLY A 39 -2.44 -7.84 -2.93
N PRO A 40 -3.04 -8.55 -1.96
CA PRO A 40 -4.47 -8.86 -1.95
C PRO A 40 -5.34 -7.59 -1.80
N LEU A 41 -6.55 -7.65 -2.39
CA LEU A 41 -7.57 -6.61 -2.20
C LEU A 41 -7.86 -6.45 -0.71
N SER A 42 -7.74 -5.22 -0.22
CA SER A 42 -7.86 -4.92 1.20
C SER A 42 -8.88 -3.82 1.44
N THR A 43 -9.65 -3.91 2.51
CA THR A 43 -10.61 -2.87 2.90
C THR A 43 -9.97 -1.91 3.89
N ILE A 44 -10.06 -0.62 3.61
CA ILE A 44 -9.46 0.45 4.41
C ILE A 44 -10.58 1.25 5.09
N PRO A 45 -10.97 0.90 6.33
CA PRO A 45 -11.90 1.72 7.09
C PRO A 45 -11.28 3.08 7.46
N PRO A 46 -12.08 4.04 7.95
CA PRO A 46 -11.57 5.24 8.59
C PRO A 46 -10.60 4.90 9.74
N GLY A 47 -9.51 5.66 9.87
CA GLY A 47 -8.48 5.45 10.89
C GLY A 47 -7.16 4.90 10.33
N THR A 48 -6.45 4.11 11.13
CA THR A 48 -5.14 3.55 10.76
C THR A 48 -5.25 2.06 10.50
N SER A 49 -4.69 1.61 9.37
CA SER A 49 -4.60 0.19 8.99
C SER A 49 -3.16 -0.14 8.62
N THR A 50 -2.72 -1.37 8.92
CA THR A 50 -1.37 -1.84 8.60
C THR A 50 -1.43 -3.17 7.90
N PHE A 51 -0.65 -3.31 6.82
CA PHE A 51 -0.57 -4.52 5.99
C PHE A 51 0.89 -4.92 5.82
N ILE A 52 1.15 -6.21 5.77
CA ILE A 52 2.48 -6.78 5.49
C ILE A 52 2.41 -7.38 4.09
N SER A 53 3.40 -7.08 3.25
CA SER A 53 3.43 -7.60 1.89
C SER A 53 3.64 -9.12 1.87
N PRO A 54 3.15 -9.82 0.83
CA PRO A 54 3.56 -11.19 0.58
C PRO A 54 5.08 -11.27 0.34
N VAL A 55 5.67 -12.42 0.67
CA VAL A 55 7.10 -12.65 0.44
C VAL A 55 7.43 -12.48 -1.04
N ASN A 56 8.42 -11.63 -1.34
CA ASN A 56 8.86 -11.25 -2.70
C ASN A 56 7.89 -10.37 -3.50
N ASP A 57 6.87 -9.77 -2.88
CA ASP A 57 5.91 -8.91 -3.56
C ASP A 57 5.64 -7.62 -2.78
N ASP A 58 6.69 -6.80 -2.63
CA ASP A 58 6.64 -5.57 -1.85
C ASP A 58 5.60 -4.57 -2.36
N PHE A 59 4.96 -3.86 -1.43
CA PHE A 59 4.08 -2.75 -1.75
C PHE A 59 4.92 -1.58 -2.28
N HIS A 60 4.72 -1.21 -3.54
CA HIS A 60 5.38 -0.06 -4.18
C HIS A 60 4.42 0.82 -4.98
N ILE A 61 3.18 0.36 -5.14
CA ILE A 61 2.06 1.06 -5.78
C ILE A 61 0.75 0.61 -5.14
N ALA A 62 -0.20 1.53 -5.05
CA ALA A 62 -1.54 1.28 -4.58
C ALA A 62 -2.57 2.12 -5.34
N LYS A 63 -3.70 1.51 -5.64
CA LYS A 63 -4.89 2.14 -6.18
C LYS A 63 -5.96 2.15 -5.09
N VAL A 64 -6.32 3.34 -4.64
CA VAL A 64 -7.43 3.56 -3.71
C VAL A 64 -8.71 3.66 -4.54
N VAL A 65 -9.71 2.86 -4.20
CA VAL A 65 -10.98 2.78 -4.91
C VAL A 65 -12.11 2.99 -3.93
N TYR A 66 -13.03 3.89 -4.27
CA TYR A 66 -14.35 3.93 -3.67
C TYR A 66 -15.34 3.24 -4.61
N GLU A 67 -15.86 2.11 -4.15
CA GLU A 67 -16.84 1.31 -4.89
C GLU A 67 -18.25 1.83 -4.61
N PHE A 68 -18.93 2.30 -5.64
CA PHE A 68 -20.36 2.63 -5.57
C PHE A 68 -21.20 1.37 -5.85
N PRO A 69 -22.48 1.34 -5.43
CA PRO A 69 -23.42 0.28 -5.79
C PRO A 69 -23.56 0.06 -7.31
N SER A 70 -23.26 1.09 -8.12
CA SER A 70 -23.23 1.02 -9.57
C SER A 70 -22.00 1.73 -10.14
N TYR A 71 -21.49 1.27 -11.28
CA TYR A 71 -20.42 1.95 -12.03
C TYR A 71 -20.85 3.35 -12.48
N PRO A 72 -19.95 4.36 -12.58
CA PRO A 72 -18.49 4.31 -12.37
C PRO A 72 -18.02 4.38 -10.91
N TRP A 73 -16.95 3.63 -10.62
CA TRP A 73 -16.20 3.76 -9.38
C TRP A 73 -15.23 4.93 -9.44
N THR A 74 -14.91 5.48 -8.27
CA THR A 74 -13.93 6.56 -8.14
C THR A 74 -12.61 5.99 -7.67
N SER A 75 -11.53 6.27 -8.38
CA SER A 75 -10.22 5.70 -8.03
C SER A 75 -9.05 6.62 -8.33
N VAL A 76 -8.02 6.50 -7.50
CA VAL A 76 -6.74 7.20 -7.66
C VAL A 76 -5.61 6.20 -7.42
N ALA A 77 -4.50 6.37 -8.14
CA ALA A 77 -3.33 5.53 -7.99
C ALA A 77 -2.16 6.36 -7.48
N VAL A 78 -1.46 5.84 -6.48
CA VAL A 78 -0.26 6.41 -5.89
C VAL A 78 0.80 5.35 -5.69
N GLY A 79 2.05 5.76 -5.57
CA GLY A 79 3.17 4.84 -5.40
C GLY A 79 4.50 5.58 -5.49
N MET A 80 5.60 4.84 -5.61
CA MET A 80 6.93 5.43 -5.67
C MET A 80 7.12 6.49 -6.78
N SER A 81 6.55 6.26 -7.96
CA SER A 81 6.65 7.20 -9.10
C SER A 81 5.56 8.26 -9.11
N THR A 82 4.47 8.05 -8.38
CA THR A 82 3.31 8.94 -8.34
C THR A 82 2.94 9.16 -6.87
N PRO A 83 3.68 10.02 -6.13
CA PRO A 83 3.51 10.15 -4.69
C PRO A 83 2.21 10.84 -4.28
N TYR A 84 1.44 11.35 -5.23
CA TYR A 84 0.23 12.13 -4.98
C TYR A 84 -0.77 11.98 -6.12
N ALA A 85 -2.04 11.74 -5.79
CA ALA A 85 -3.15 11.75 -6.73
C ALA A 85 -4.45 12.14 -6.02
N ASN A 86 -5.41 12.72 -6.73
CA ASN A 86 -6.71 13.10 -6.19
C ASN A 86 -7.85 12.72 -7.13
N SER A 87 -9.06 12.62 -6.58
CA SER A 87 -10.24 12.19 -7.31
C SER A 87 -11.04 13.34 -7.92
N ALA A 88 -10.47 14.55 -8.06
CA ALA A 88 -11.21 15.69 -8.57
C ALA A 88 -11.74 15.42 -10.00
N GLY A 89 -12.99 15.79 -10.25
CA GLY A 89 -13.67 15.53 -11.52
C GLY A 89 -14.24 14.11 -11.67
N GLN A 90 -14.05 13.24 -10.68
CA GLN A 90 -14.70 11.92 -10.60
C GLN A 90 -15.97 11.98 -9.72
N PRO A 91 -16.85 10.97 -9.76
CA PRO A 91 -17.98 10.89 -8.83
C PRO A 91 -17.54 11.01 -7.38
N VAL A 92 -18.30 11.75 -6.57
CA VAL A 92 -17.94 12.02 -5.18
C VAL A 92 -18.52 10.93 -4.27
N PRO A 93 -17.70 10.24 -3.48
CA PRO A 93 -18.21 9.34 -2.44
C PRO A 93 -19.16 10.09 -1.50
N PRO A 94 -20.37 9.56 -1.20
CA PRO A 94 -21.38 10.26 -0.39
C PRO A 94 -20.97 10.49 1.07
N CYS A 95 -19.96 9.76 1.54
CA CYS A 95 -19.39 9.94 2.87
C CYS A 95 -18.48 11.17 2.98
N LEU A 96 -17.98 11.73 1.87
CA LEU A 96 -17.11 12.91 1.92
C LEU A 96 -17.91 14.19 2.07
N THR A 97 -17.37 15.12 2.86
CA THR A 97 -17.82 16.52 2.90
C THR A 97 -17.12 17.39 1.84
N ASN A 98 -15.94 16.96 1.37
CA ASN A 98 -15.17 17.59 0.30
C ASN A 98 -15.52 16.96 -1.06
N PRO A 99 -15.34 17.68 -2.19
CA PRO A 99 -15.73 17.19 -3.51
C PRO A 99 -14.80 16.10 -4.07
N PHE A 100 -13.69 15.79 -3.39
CA PHE A 100 -12.76 14.73 -3.76
C PHE A 100 -12.03 14.25 -2.52
N TYR A 101 -11.39 13.09 -2.65
CA TYR A 101 -10.34 12.67 -1.73
C TYR A 101 -9.00 12.67 -2.44
N THR A 102 -7.94 12.75 -1.65
CA THR A 102 -6.56 12.72 -2.07
C THR A 102 -5.87 11.52 -1.44
N ALA A 103 -4.97 10.91 -2.19
CA ALA A 103 -4.03 9.91 -1.68
C ALA A 103 -2.61 10.46 -1.81
N SER A 104 -1.79 10.27 -0.78
CA SER A 104 -0.36 10.58 -0.78
C SER A 104 0.45 9.37 -0.33
N TRP A 105 1.53 9.08 -1.04
CA TRP A 105 2.41 7.95 -0.81
C TRP A 105 3.82 8.42 -0.43
N SER A 106 4.42 7.78 0.57
CA SER A 106 5.80 7.99 0.99
C SER A 106 6.50 6.66 1.17
N GLN A 107 7.64 6.50 0.48
CA GLN A 107 8.45 5.29 0.51
C GLN A 107 9.85 5.61 -0.03
N ALA A 108 10.90 5.13 0.64
CA ALA A 108 12.30 5.44 0.28
C ALA A 108 12.87 4.56 -0.85
N SER A 109 12.44 3.30 -0.93
CA SER A 109 12.82 2.32 -1.96
C SER A 109 11.73 1.25 -2.08
N ILE A 110 11.75 0.43 -3.13
CA ILE A 110 10.74 -0.61 -3.39
C ILE A 110 10.56 -1.55 -2.19
N THR A 111 11.66 -1.88 -1.51
CA THR A 111 11.70 -2.79 -0.36
C THR A 111 11.51 -2.09 0.99
N ALA A 112 11.45 -0.75 1.02
CA ALA A 112 11.24 0.00 2.26
C ALA A 112 9.76 0.01 2.64
N ASP A 113 9.49 0.17 3.93
CA ASP A 113 8.14 0.40 4.42
C ASP A 113 7.53 1.64 3.76
N ALA A 114 6.22 1.53 3.51
CA ALA A 114 5.46 2.54 2.81
C ALA A 114 4.40 3.15 3.73
N THR A 115 4.13 4.43 3.53
CA THR A 115 3.03 5.14 4.16
C THR A 115 2.08 5.68 3.10
N LEU A 116 0.79 5.40 3.25
CA LEU A 116 -0.29 5.97 2.46
C LEU A 116 -1.17 6.83 3.35
N VAL A 117 -1.46 8.06 2.94
CA VAL A 117 -2.41 8.93 3.64
C VAL A 117 -3.55 9.28 2.69
N ILE A 118 -4.79 9.06 3.14
CA ILE A 118 -6.02 9.38 2.40
C ILE A 118 -6.74 10.50 3.17
N PHE A 119 -7.09 11.60 2.49
CA PHE A 119 -7.70 12.79 3.13
C PHE A 119 -8.61 13.58 2.18
#